data_AF-A0A955JUD4-F1
#
_entry.id   AF-A0A955JUD4-F1
#
_cell.length_a   1.000
_cell.length_b   1.000
_cell.length_c   1.000
_cell.angle_alpha   90.00
_cell.angle_beta   90.00
_cell.angle_gamma   90.00
#
_symmetry.space_group_name_H-M   'P 1'
#
loop_
_entity.id
_entity.type
_entity.pdbx_description
1 polymer ?
#
loop_
_entity_poly.entity_id
_entity_poly.type
_entity_poly.pdbx_seq_one_letter_code
_entity_poly.pdbx_strand_id
1 'polypeptide(L)'
;MKRRIIVSIIILISMLLLTQAKVTNALLGLILVGSIPGTGTAMPFWLMMAVYCAMISLLVTWYAETLMNERRKTKASAKQRRMPRRRYSHI
;
A
#
# COMPACT_ATOMS: atom_id res chain seq x y z
N MET A 1 15.02 1.92 2.59
CA MET A 1 14.81 1.24 3.89
C MET A 1 13.72 1.91 4.72
N LYS A 2 13.74 3.23 4.93
CA LYS A 2 12.71 3.97 5.70
C LYS A 2 11.25 3.66 5.30
N ARG A 3 10.95 3.62 3.99
CA ARG A 3 9.60 3.27 3.48
C ARG A 3 9.15 1.85 3.86
N ARG A 4 10.07 0.87 3.91
CA ARG A 4 9.74 -0.51 4.31
C ARG A 4 9.44 -0.61 5.81
N ILE A 5 10.18 0.14 6.63
CA ILE A 5 9.99 0.20 8.09
C ILE A 5 8.63 0.85 8.40
N ILE A 6 8.29 1.94 7.72
CA ILE A 6 6.98 2.59 7.88
C ILE A 6 5.85 1.63 7.48
N VAL A 7 5.99 0.93 6.35
CA VAL A 7 4.99 -0.05 5.91
C VAL A 7 4.85 -1.21 6.91
N SER A 8 5.96 -1.74 7.46
CA SER A 8 5.88 -2.81 8.46
C SER A 8 5.24 -2.35 9.77
N ILE A 9 5.48 -1.11 10.22
CA ILE A 9 4.84 -0.56 11.42
C ILE A 9 3.34 -0.39 11.20
N ILE A 10 2.92 0.12 10.04
CA ILE A 10 1.50 0.26 9.68
C ILE A 10 0.81 -1.11 9.64
N ILE A 11 1.47 -2.12 9.06
CA ILE A 11 0.95 -3.49 9.02
C ILE A 11 0.80 -4.06 10.43
N LEU A 12 1.80 -3.87 11.29
CA LEU A 12 1.80 -4.41 12.65
C LEU A 12 0.71 -3.75 13.51
N ILE A 13 0.54 -2.44 13.41
CA ILE A 13 -0.57 -1.70 14.06
C ILE A 13 -1.92 -2.18 13.53
N SER A 14 -2.05 -2.35 12.22
CA SER A 14 -3.29 -2.86 11.61
C SER A 14 -3.62 -4.27 12.09
N MET A 15 -2.62 -5.14 12.21
CA MET A 15 -2.79 -6.49 12.72
C MET A 15 -3.20 -6.50 14.20
N LEU A 16 -2.62 -5.60 15.00
CA LEU A 16 -2.94 -5.48 16.42
C LEU A 16 -4.38 -4.96 16.61
N LEU A 17 -4.82 -4.01 15.78
CA LEU A 17 -6.20 -3.52 15.76
C LEU A 17 -7.22 -4.60 15.35
N LEU A 18 -6.84 -5.53 14.46
CA LEU A 18 -7.69 -6.62 14.00
C LEU A 18 -7.98 -7.68 15.09
N THR A 19 -7.14 -7.78 16.13
CA THR A 19 -7.38 -8.70 17.25
C THR A 19 -8.57 -8.28 18.13
N GLN A 20 -8.96 -7.01 18.06
CA GLN A 20 -10.11 -6.48 18.79
C GLN A 20 -11.39 -6.63 17.95
N ALA A 21 -12.18 -7.66 18.21
CA ALA A 21 -13.41 -7.97 17.46
C ALA A 21 -14.38 -6.77 17.32
N LYS A 22 -14.43 -5.87 18.31
CA LYS A 22 -15.24 -4.63 18.24
C LYS A 22 -14.74 -3.67 17.15
N VAL A 23 -13.43 -3.52 17.01
CA VAL A 23 -12.81 -2.66 16.01
C VAL A 23 -13.02 -3.25 14.62
N THR A 24 -12.88 -4.56 14.48
CA THR A 24 -13.10 -5.27 13.22
C THR A 24 -14.54 -5.15 12.74
N ASN A 25 -15.51 -5.36 13.63
CA ASN A 25 -16.93 -5.19 13.30
C ASN A 25 -17.30 -3.74 12.99
N ALA A 26 -16.71 -2.77 13.70
CA ALA A 26 -16.89 -1.34 13.41
C ALA A 26 -16.33 -0.96 12.03
N LEU A 27 -15.15 -1.50 11.66
CA LEU A 27 -14.56 -1.29 10.34
C LEU A 27 -15.41 -1.93 9.24
N LEU A 28 -15.86 -3.17 9.45
CA LEU A 28 -16.71 -3.89 8.51
C LEU A 28 -18.06 -3.19 8.33
N GLY A 29 -18.67 -2.70 9.41
CA GLY A 29 -19.90 -1.91 9.34
C GLY A 29 -19.72 -0.60 8.57
N LEU A 30 -18.60 0.10 8.77
CA LEU A 30 -18.29 1.31 8.01
C LEU A 30 -18.11 1.02 6.52
N ILE A 31 -17.39 -0.05 6.17
CA ILE A 31 -17.13 -0.40 4.78
C ILE A 31 -18.41 -0.93 4.12
N LEU A 32 -18.98 -2.01 4.64
CA LEU A 32 -20.10 -2.71 3.98
C LEU A 32 -21.42 -1.95 4.07
N VAL A 33 -21.70 -1.30 5.20
CA VAL A 33 -23.00 -0.69 5.49
C VAL A 33 -22.93 0.85 5.46
N GLY A 34 -21.73 1.43 5.45
CA GLY A 34 -21.55 2.88 5.62
C GLY A 34 -21.85 3.34 7.05
N SER A 35 -22.04 2.44 8.01
CA SER A 35 -22.43 2.82 9.37
C SER A 35 -21.23 3.40 10.12
N ILE A 36 -21.34 4.64 10.59
CA ILE A 36 -20.28 5.25 11.39
C ILE A 36 -20.35 4.66 12.81
N PRO A 37 -19.31 3.95 13.27
CA PRO A 37 -19.32 3.33 14.59
C PRO A 37 -19.41 4.41 15.68
N GLY A 38 -20.29 4.20 16.65
CA GLY A 38 -20.47 5.10 17.79
C GLY A 38 -21.42 6.29 17.57
N THR A 39 -21.89 6.54 16.34
CA THR A 39 -22.83 7.64 16.07
C THR A 39 -24.21 7.18 15.57
N GLY A 40 -24.39 5.90 15.27
CA GLY A 40 -25.68 5.33 14.84
C GLY A 40 -26.17 5.85 13.47
N THR A 41 -25.39 6.69 12.80
CA THR A 41 -25.73 7.30 11.52
C THR A 41 -25.00 6.59 10.38
N ALA A 42 -25.70 6.42 9.26
CA ALA A 42 -25.10 5.90 8.03
C ALA A 42 -24.52 7.04 7.19
N MET A 43 -23.36 6.82 6.59
CA MET A 43 -22.77 7.74 5.63
C MET A 43 -23.65 7.86 4.39
N PRO A 44 -23.80 9.07 3.83
CA PRO A 44 -24.49 9.25 2.56
C PRO A 44 -23.74 8.54 1.44
N PHE A 45 -24.49 7.90 0.54
CA PHE A 45 -23.98 7.09 -0.57
C PHE A 45 -22.84 7.74 -1.38
N TRP A 46 -22.98 9.04 -1.66
CA TRP A 46 -21.99 9.81 -2.42
C TRP A 46 -20.61 9.82 -1.76
N LEU A 47 -20.59 9.94 -0.43
CA LEU A 47 -19.36 9.97 0.35
C LEU A 47 -18.72 8.58 0.40
N MET A 48 -19.53 7.53 0.55
CA MET A 48 -19.06 6.14 0.47
C MET A 48 -18.45 5.83 -0.91
N MET A 49 -19.09 6.30 -1.98
CA MET A 49 -18.59 6.13 -3.35
C MET A 49 -17.28 6.88 -3.59
N ALA A 50 -17.13 8.10 -3.07
CA ALA A 50 -15.88 8.86 -3.14
C ALA A 50 -14.73 8.14 -2.43
N VAL A 51 -14.97 7.58 -1.24
CA VAL A 51 -13.97 6.81 -0.48
C VAL A 51 -13.53 5.57 -1.27
N TYR A 52 -14.46 4.83 -1.86
CA TYR A 52 -14.12 3.67 -2.68
C TYR A 52 -13.33 4.02 -3.93
N CYS A 53 -13.74 5.08 -4.63
CA CYS A 53 -13.04 5.53 -5.82
C CYS A 53 -11.60 5.96 -5.48
N ALA A 54 -11.39 6.64 -4.35
CA ALA A 54 -10.08 7.01 -3.85
C ALA A 54 -9.23 5.79 -3.47
N MET A 55 -9.80 4.80 -2.77
CA MET A 55 -9.11 3.56 -2.40
C MET A 55 -8.63 2.78 -3.63
N ILE A 56 -9.52 2.58 -4.61
CA ILE A 56 -9.19 1.86 -5.84
C ILE A 56 -8.12 2.61 -6.63
N SER A 57 -8.26 3.93 -6.76
CA SER A 57 -7.29 4.77 -7.48
C SER A 57 -5.90 4.71 -6.84
N LEU A 58 -5.82 4.76 -5.50
CA LEU A 58 -4.57 4.59 -4.76
C LEU A 58 -3.96 3.21 -4.98
N LEU A 59 -4.77 2.14 -4.92
CA LEU A 59 -4.31 0.77 -5.12
C LEU A 59 -3.71 0.59 -6.53
N VAL A 60 -4.41 1.08 -7.56
CA VAL A 60 -3.95 1.00 -8.95
C VAL A 60 -2.68 1.81 -9.16
N THR A 61 -2.62 3.03 -8.63
CA THR A 61 -1.43 3.90 -8.74
C THR A 61 -0.23 3.26 -8.05
N TRP A 62 -0.41 2.70 -6.85
CA TRP A 62 0.64 2.01 -6.13
C TRP A 62 1.13 0.76 -6.86
N TYR A 63 0.21 -0.02 -7.43
CA TYR A 63 0.56 -1.21 -8.22
C TYR A 63 1.35 -0.81 -9.48
N ALA A 64 0.89 0.22 -10.20
CA ALA A 64 1.57 0.75 -11.38
C ALA A 64 2.97 1.26 -11.06
N GLU A 65 3.13 2.03 -9.97
CA GLU A 65 4.45 2.49 -9.49
C GLU A 65 5.38 1.33 -9.17
N THR A 66 4.87 0.29 -8.51
CA THR A 66 5.65 -0.89 -8.13
C THR A 66 6.13 -1.62 -9.38
N LEU A 67 5.24 -1.86 -10.34
CA LEU A 67 5.57 -2.51 -11.60
C LEU A 67 6.59 -1.70 -12.42
N MET A 68 6.42 -0.37 -12.50
CA MET A 68 7.34 0.51 -13.19
C MET A 68 8.72 0.52 -12.52
N ASN A 69 8.77 0.55 -11.19
CA ASN A 69 10.02 0.52 -10.44
C ASN A 69 10.78 -0.80 -10.64
N GLU A 70 10.10 -1.94 -10.66
CA GLU A 70 10.72 -3.23 -10.94
C GLU A 70 11.25 -3.32 -12.39
N ARG A 71 10.51 -2.79 -13.37
CA ARG A 71 10.99 -2.68 -14.76
C ARG A 71 12.22 -1.76 -14.90
N ARG A 72 12.30 -0.67 -14.13
CA ARG A 72 13.47 0.22 -14.14
C ARG A 72 14.69 -0.43 -13.49
N LYS A 73 14.52 -1.13 -12.37
CA LYS A 73 15.61 -1.86 -11.68
C LYS A 73 16.20 -2.99 -12.54
N THR A 74 15.35 -3.76 -13.21
CA THR A 74 15.79 -4.84 -14.12
C THR A 74 16.57 -4.29 -15.30
N LYS A 75 16.13 -3.20 -15.93
CA LYS A 75 16.88 -2.51 -17.00
C LYS A 75 18.22 -1.96 -16.51
N ALA A 76 18.27 -1.33 -15.34
CA ALA A 76 19.50 -0.81 -14.75
C ALA A 76 20.51 -1.93 -14.42
N SER A 77 20.03 -3.03 -13.82
CA SER A 77 20.86 -4.19 -13.50
C SER A 77 21.38 -4.91 -14.77
N ALA A 78 20.56 -4.99 -15.83
CA ALA A 78 20.99 -5.53 -17.12
C ALA A 78 22.07 -4.67 -17.79
N LYS A 79 21.95 -3.33 -17.72
CA LYS A 79 22.98 -2.41 -18.22
C LYS A 79 24.29 -2.55 -17.43
N GLN A 80 24.21 -2.72 -16.11
CA GLN A 80 25.37 -2.91 -15.23
C GLN A 80 26.07 -4.26 -15.46
N ARG A 81 25.32 -5.33 -15.80
CA ARG A 81 25.91 -6.63 -16.20
C ARG A 81 26.61 -6.62 -17.56
N ARG A 82 26.21 -5.73 -18.48
CA ARG A 82 26.81 -5.60 -19.82
C ARG A 82 28.03 -4.69 -19.88
N MET A 83 28.29 -3.90 -18.83
CA MET A 83 29.55 -3.15 -18.77
C MET A 83 30.69 -4.12 -18.50
N PRO A 84 31.78 -4.10 -19.31
CA PRO A 84 32.96 -4.91 -19.02
C PRO A 84 33.43 -4.50 -17.62
N ARG A 85 33.44 -5.47 -16.70
CA ARG A 85 33.93 -5.31 -15.34
C ARG A 85 35.35 -4.77 -15.49
N ARG A 86 35.52 -3.44 -15.31
CA ARG A 86 36.76 -2.73 -15.55
C ARG A 86 37.83 -3.47 -14.76
N ARG A 87 38.66 -4.23 -15.47
CA ARG A 87 39.85 -4.88 -14.93
C ARG A 87 40.80 -3.76 -14.56
N TYR A 88 40.65 -3.24 -13.35
CA TYR A 88 41.74 -2.63 -12.62
C TYR A 88 42.14 -3.63 -11.54
N SER A 89 42.62 -4.77 -12.00
CA SER A 89 43.63 -5.56 -11.30
C SER A 89 44.96 -5.09 -11.86
N HIS A 90 45.83 -4.54 -11.00
CA HIS A 90 47.10 -3.88 -11.30
C HIS A 90 46.96 -2.46 -11.86
N ILE A 91 47.28 -1.45 -11.04
CA ILE A 91 48.62 -0.84 -10.89
C ILE A 91 48.75 -0.42 -9.42
#